data_AF-A0A0N8TZ65-F1
#
_entry.id   AF-A0A0N8TZ65-F1
#
_cell.length_a   1.000
_cell.length_b   1.000
_cell.length_c   1.000
_cell.angle_alpha   90.00
_cell.angle_beta   90.00
_cell.angle_gamma   90.00
#
_symmetry.space_group_name_H-M   'P 1'
#
loop_
_entity.id
_entity.type
_entity.pdbx_description
1 polymer ?
#
loop_
_entity_poly.entity_id
_entity_poly.type
_entity_poly.pdbx_seq_one_letter_code
_entity_poly.pdbx_strand_id
1 'polypeptide(L)'
;MNLQRVHVIEKLPLVFLILMAASWWHFFNYDTRLNDFGQSKSEWLLLIDIGVTLPLLCFICIKSKKIALIKSIGYFALLVALGSYIIPIQYQVVWPYLTNLRYLILCGFIVVELSVIACVIFAIKQAITKGLNPDFAIEKPIKRFIGDSAISKLIIFETRVWSFIFCSRLIHSSAYEGDEQFSYHLKDANQSNSLGFILMIAFEIPLMHLVLHFIWSPLAANIVTLLTALSLVFFVAEYLAMSRRPISIDDRQI
;
A
#
# COMPACT_ATOMS: atom_id res chain seq x y z
N MET A 1 6.40 34.09 -20.17
CA MET A 1 5.32 33.16 -20.59
C MET A 1 4.48 32.86 -19.35
N ASN A 2 3.23 33.34 -19.31
CA ASN A 2 2.41 33.44 -18.10
C ASN A 2 2.19 32.10 -17.38
N LEU A 3 2.49 32.02 -16.07
CA LEU A 3 2.30 30.83 -15.23
C LEU A 3 0.87 30.28 -15.29
N GLN A 4 -0.14 31.16 -15.39
CA GLN A 4 -1.54 30.78 -15.57
C GLN A 4 -1.79 30.03 -16.90
N ARG A 5 -1.11 30.39 -18.00
CA ARG A 5 -1.28 29.72 -19.31
C ARG A 5 -0.69 28.31 -19.27
N VAL A 6 0.40 28.11 -18.53
CA VAL A 6 1.04 26.79 -18.37
C VAL A 6 0.10 25.81 -17.65
N HIS A 7 -0.54 26.24 -16.56
CA HIS A 7 -1.49 25.39 -15.83
C HIS A 7 -2.76 25.02 -16.60
N VAL A 8 -3.22 25.88 -17.52
CA VAL A 8 -4.38 25.56 -18.38
C VAL A 8 -4.01 24.49 -19.41
N ILE A 9 -2.84 24.62 -20.05
CA ILE A 9 -2.37 23.65 -21.07
C ILE A 9 -2.14 22.27 -20.45
N GLU A 10 -1.64 22.20 -19.22
CA GLU A 10 -1.43 20.93 -18.51
C GLU A 10 -2.71 20.16 -18.16
N LYS A 11 -3.86 20.84 -18.15
CA LYS A 11 -5.20 20.25 -17.92
C LYS A 11 -5.91 19.83 -19.20
N LEU A 12 -5.43 20.28 -20.36
CA LEU A 12 -6.01 19.99 -21.67
C LEU A 12 -6.13 18.48 -21.96
N PRO A 13 -5.15 17.61 -21.61
CA PRO A 13 -5.31 16.17 -21.79
C PRO A 13 -6.47 15.55 -21.01
N LEU A 14 -6.77 16.07 -19.82
CA LEU A 14 -7.87 15.59 -19.00
C LEU A 14 -9.22 16.01 -19.59
N VAL A 15 -9.32 17.25 -20.07
CA VAL A 15 -10.54 17.74 -20.74
C VAL A 15 -10.80 16.93 -22.01
N PHE A 16 -9.75 16.67 -22.81
CA PHE A 16 -9.82 15.86 -24.01
C PHE A 16 -10.30 14.43 -23.71
N LEU A 17 -9.80 13.81 -22.63
CA LEU A 17 -10.26 12.50 -22.18
C LEU A 17 -11.77 12.47 -21.89
N ILE A 18 -12.30 13.47 -21.18
CA ILE A 18 -13.71 13.53 -20.81
C ILE A 18 -14.58 13.68 -22.07
N LEU A 19 -14.21 14.59 -22.97
CA LEU A 19 -14.92 14.81 -24.23
C LEU A 19 -14.89 13.55 -25.12
N MET A 20 -13.73 12.90 -25.19
CA MET A 20 -13.56 11.64 -25.91
C MET A 20 -14.46 10.55 -25.33
N ALA A 21 -14.46 10.35 -24.00
CA ALA A 21 -15.31 9.36 -23.34
C ALA A 21 -16.81 9.61 -23.62
N ALA A 22 -17.26 10.86 -23.55
CA ALA A 22 -18.64 11.23 -23.87
C ALA A 22 -18.99 11.00 -25.34
N SER A 23 -18.08 11.35 -26.25
CA SER A 23 -18.24 11.15 -27.70
C SER A 23 -18.37 9.66 -28.05
N TRP A 24 -17.48 8.83 -27.50
CA TRP A 24 -17.53 7.38 -27.72
C TRP A 24 -18.74 6.73 -27.07
N TRP A 25 -19.14 7.18 -25.88
CA TRP A 25 -20.40 6.74 -25.29
C TRP A 25 -21.60 7.03 -26.21
N HIS A 26 -21.65 8.22 -26.79
CA HIS A 26 -22.69 8.56 -27.77
C HIS A 26 -22.62 7.69 -29.03
N PHE A 27 -21.42 7.49 -29.60
CA PHE A 27 -21.18 6.68 -30.80
C PHE A 27 -21.65 5.22 -30.66
N PHE A 28 -21.43 4.61 -29.49
CA PHE A 28 -21.83 3.22 -29.26
C PHE A 28 -23.33 3.05 -28.93
N ASN A 29 -23.94 4.05 -28.27
CA ASN A 29 -25.33 3.98 -27.82
C ASN A 29 -26.36 4.44 -28.86
N TYR A 30 -26.00 5.33 -29.79
CA TYR A 30 -26.94 5.89 -30.77
C TYR A 30 -26.55 5.54 -32.19
N ASP A 31 -27.55 5.26 -33.03
CA ASP A 31 -27.34 4.98 -34.45
C ASP A 31 -27.18 6.31 -35.19
N THR A 32 -25.97 6.56 -35.66
CA THR A 32 -25.57 7.81 -36.29
C THR A 32 -24.98 7.50 -37.66
N ARG A 33 -24.84 8.52 -38.50
CA ARG A 33 -24.16 8.35 -39.80
C ARG A 33 -22.70 7.87 -39.63
N LEU A 34 -22.07 8.13 -38.49
CA LEU A 34 -20.69 7.75 -38.20
C LEU A 34 -20.52 6.24 -37.95
N ASN A 35 -21.55 5.56 -37.44
CA ASN A 35 -21.54 4.11 -37.20
C ASN A 35 -22.36 3.33 -38.24
N ASP A 36 -22.62 3.95 -39.39
CA ASP A 36 -23.45 3.40 -40.47
C ASP A 36 -24.82 2.91 -39.97
N PHE A 37 -25.48 3.75 -39.18
CA PHE A 37 -26.75 3.45 -38.51
C PHE A 37 -26.71 2.15 -37.70
N GLY A 38 -25.61 1.97 -36.96
CA GLY A 38 -25.41 0.86 -36.03
C GLY A 38 -24.75 -0.38 -36.62
N GLN A 39 -24.49 -0.43 -37.94
CA GLN A 39 -23.86 -1.58 -38.59
C GLN A 39 -22.35 -1.68 -38.33
N SER A 40 -21.68 -0.56 -38.04
CA SER A 40 -20.23 -0.50 -37.85
C SER A 40 -19.87 0.14 -36.50
N LYS A 41 -19.83 -0.69 -35.46
CA LYS A 41 -19.41 -0.31 -34.09
C LYS A 41 -18.04 -0.88 -33.76
N SER A 42 -17.01 -0.36 -34.42
CA SER A 42 -15.62 -0.83 -34.27
C SER A 42 -14.92 -0.18 -33.06
N GLU A 43 -14.29 -1.00 -32.21
CA GLU A 43 -13.48 -0.53 -31.07
C GLU A 43 -12.08 -0.01 -31.46
N TRP A 44 -11.62 -0.28 -32.69
CA TRP A 44 -10.26 0.07 -33.14
C TRP A 44 -9.98 1.58 -33.14
N LEU A 45 -10.98 2.38 -33.47
CA LEU A 45 -10.84 3.84 -33.48
C LEU A 45 -10.62 4.37 -32.06
N LEU A 46 -11.36 3.84 -31.09
CA LEU A 46 -11.13 4.14 -29.69
C LEU A 46 -9.72 3.67 -29.26
N LEU A 47 -9.27 2.47 -29.66
CA LEU A 47 -7.91 2.01 -29.34
C LEU A 47 -6.82 2.95 -29.86
N ILE A 48 -6.97 3.51 -31.06
CA ILE A 48 -6.02 4.48 -31.63
C ILE A 48 -6.02 5.77 -30.80
N ASP A 49 -7.20 6.25 -30.44
CA ASP A 49 -7.33 7.46 -29.65
C ASP A 49 -6.69 7.34 -28.27
N ILE A 50 -6.88 6.19 -27.59
CA ILE A 50 -6.27 5.95 -26.28
C ILE A 50 -4.79 5.60 -26.39
N GLY A 51 -4.39 4.80 -27.38
CA GLY A 51 -3.04 4.27 -27.53
C GLY A 51 -2.05 5.24 -28.18
N VAL A 52 -2.53 6.18 -28.98
CA VAL A 52 -1.68 7.10 -29.75
C VAL A 52 -2.04 8.55 -29.47
N THR A 53 -3.27 8.97 -29.75
CA THR A 53 -3.67 10.39 -29.70
C THR A 53 -3.46 10.98 -28.31
N LEU A 54 -3.92 10.29 -27.27
CA LEU A 54 -3.91 10.77 -25.91
C LEU A 54 -2.50 10.80 -25.26
N PRO A 55 -1.63 9.78 -25.46
CA PRO A 55 -0.22 9.86 -25.12
C PRO A 55 0.51 11.03 -25.79
N LEU A 56 0.30 11.20 -27.10
CA LEU A 56 0.96 12.24 -27.88
C LEU A 56 0.56 13.63 -27.35
N LEU A 57 -0.72 13.81 -27.01
CA LEU A 57 -1.24 15.03 -26.41
C LEU A 57 -0.68 15.26 -24.99
N CYS A 58 -0.47 14.21 -24.19
CA CYS A 58 0.24 14.32 -22.91
C CYS A 58 1.69 14.81 -23.09
N PHE A 59 2.42 14.26 -24.06
CA PHE A 59 3.81 14.65 -24.34
C PHE A 59 3.94 16.07 -24.92
N ILE A 60 2.94 16.56 -25.66
CA ILE A 60 2.91 17.93 -26.16
C ILE A 60 2.55 18.93 -25.05
N CYS A 61 1.54 18.63 -24.23
CA CYS A 61 1.01 19.58 -23.25
C CYS A 61 1.82 19.65 -21.94
N ILE A 62 2.52 18.58 -21.56
CA ILE A 62 3.22 18.49 -20.28
C ILE A 62 4.73 18.60 -20.49
N LYS A 63 5.36 19.60 -19.89
CA LYS A 63 6.80 19.85 -20.06
C LYS A 63 7.70 18.71 -19.57
N SER A 64 7.34 18.08 -18.45
CA SER A 64 8.13 17.01 -17.86
C SER A 64 7.79 15.67 -18.51
N LYS A 65 8.74 15.07 -19.24
CA LYS A 65 8.56 13.76 -19.90
C LYS A 65 8.15 12.66 -18.93
N LYS A 66 8.67 12.69 -17.69
CA LYS A 66 8.30 11.72 -16.64
C LYS A 66 6.83 11.85 -16.25
N ILE A 67 6.36 13.09 -16.02
CA ILE A 67 4.96 13.36 -15.65
C ILE A 67 4.03 13.08 -16.83
N ALA A 68 4.45 13.41 -18.05
CA ALA A 68 3.71 13.09 -19.28
C ALA A 68 3.51 11.59 -19.45
N LEU A 69 4.56 10.78 -19.22
CA LEU A 69 4.49 9.33 -19.28
C LEU A 69 3.51 8.77 -18.22
N ILE A 70 3.65 9.21 -16.96
CA ILE A 70 2.77 8.76 -15.87
C ILE A 70 1.31 9.12 -16.17
N LYS A 71 1.03 10.35 -16.62
CA LYS A 71 -0.33 10.79 -16.98
C LYS A 71 -0.87 10.03 -18.18
N SER A 72 -0.06 9.81 -19.22
CA SER A 72 -0.43 9.02 -20.39
C SER A 72 -0.84 7.60 -20.01
N ILE A 73 -0.06 6.91 -19.17
CA ILE A 73 -0.38 5.56 -18.69
C ILE A 73 -1.65 5.59 -17.82
N GLY A 74 -1.76 6.57 -16.92
CA GLY A 74 -2.93 6.71 -16.04
C GLY A 74 -4.22 6.94 -16.82
N TYR A 75 -4.21 7.82 -17.83
CA TYR A 75 -5.37 8.05 -18.68
C TYR A 75 -5.69 6.87 -19.59
N PHE A 76 -4.67 6.17 -20.12
CA PHE A 76 -4.86 4.93 -20.86
C PHE A 76 -5.59 3.90 -19.99
N ALA A 77 -5.11 3.66 -18.76
CA ALA A 77 -5.73 2.71 -17.83
C ALA A 77 -7.18 3.11 -17.47
N LEU A 78 -7.41 4.40 -17.22
CA LEU A 78 -8.74 4.92 -16.88
C LEU A 78 -9.73 4.73 -18.03
N LEU A 79 -9.31 5.01 -19.26
CA LEU A 79 -10.19 4.90 -20.42
C LEU A 79 -10.37 3.45 -20.90
N VAL A 80 -9.41 2.55 -20.66
CA VAL A 80 -9.61 1.09 -20.77
C VAL A 80 -10.71 0.63 -19.80
N ALA A 81 -10.66 1.08 -18.55
CA ALA A 81 -11.68 0.74 -17.55
C ALA A 81 -13.06 1.29 -17.92
N LEU A 82 -13.16 2.56 -18.34
CA LEU A 82 -14.42 3.16 -18.81
C LEU A 82 -14.92 2.51 -20.11
N GLY A 83 -14.01 2.18 -21.03
CA GLY A 83 -14.33 1.53 -22.30
C GLY A 83 -15.04 0.19 -22.13
N SER A 84 -14.74 -0.55 -21.05
CA SER A 84 -15.45 -1.80 -20.71
C SER A 84 -16.94 -1.59 -20.43
N TYR A 85 -17.35 -0.38 -20.04
CA TYR A 85 -18.75 -0.02 -19.82
C TYR A 85 -19.37 0.69 -21.02
N ILE A 86 -18.54 1.37 -21.83
CA ILE A 86 -18.98 2.12 -23.01
C ILE A 86 -19.24 1.19 -24.20
N ILE A 87 -18.38 0.19 -24.42
CA ILE A 87 -18.46 -0.72 -25.58
C ILE A 87 -19.39 -1.89 -25.23
N PRO A 88 -20.45 -2.15 -25.99
CA PRO A 88 -21.28 -3.34 -25.79
C PRO A 88 -20.46 -4.61 -25.97
N ILE A 89 -20.71 -5.62 -25.13
CA ILE A 89 -19.93 -6.88 -25.04
C ILE A 89 -19.75 -7.56 -26.41
N GLN A 90 -20.77 -7.48 -27.28
CA GLN A 90 -20.77 -8.09 -28.61
C GLN A 90 -19.67 -7.54 -29.55
N TYR A 91 -19.20 -6.33 -29.30
CA TYR A 91 -18.19 -5.64 -30.13
C TYR A 91 -16.80 -5.58 -29.49
N GLN A 92 -16.63 -6.21 -28.31
CA GLN A 92 -15.36 -6.24 -27.60
C GLN A 92 -14.50 -7.42 -28.10
N VAL A 93 -13.49 -7.15 -28.94
CA VAL A 93 -12.59 -8.19 -29.46
C VAL A 93 -11.25 -8.17 -28.71
N VAL A 94 -10.63 -7.00 -28.61
CA VAL A 94 -9.35 -6.73 -27.95
C VAL A 94 -9.55 -6.27 -26.51
N TRP A 95 -10.68 -5.60 -26.23
CA TRP A 95 -10.97 -5.05 -24.90
C TRP A 95 -10.86 -6.03 -23.73
N PRO A 96 -11.31 -7.29 -23.84
CA PRO A 96 -11.20 -8.25 -22.74
C PRO A 96 -9.75 -8.49 -22.32
N TYR A 97 -8.83 -8.56 -23.29
CA TYR A 97 -7.40 -8.71 -23.02
C TYR A 97 -6.81 -7.50 -22.31
N LEU A 98 -7.23 -6.29 -22.70
CA LEU A 98 -6.82 -5.04 -22.03
C LEU A 98 -7.38 -4.95 -20.61
N THR A 99 -8.61 -5.38 -20.37
CA THR A 99 -9.18 -5.41 -19.01
C THR A 99 -8.49 -6.45 -18.13
N ASN A 100 -8.05 -7.58 -18.69
CA ASN A 100 -7.28 -8.58 -17.96
C ASN A 100 -5.89 -8.08 -17.55
N LEU A 101 -5.33 -7.09 -18.26
CA LEU A 101 -4.10 -6.40 -17.85
C LEU A 101 -4.22 -5.77 -16.46
N ARG A 102 -5.44 -5.45 -15.98
CA ARG A 102 -5.68 -5.01 -14.60
C ARG A 102 -5.10 -5.98 -13.58
N TYR A 103 -5.24 -7.28 -13.81
CA TYR A 103 -4.69 -8.30 -12.89
C TYR A 103 -3.16 -8.31 -12.91
N LEU A 104 -2.54 -8.02 -14.06
CA LEU A 104 -1.09 -7.87 -14.17
C LEU A 104 -0.60 -6.61 -13.44
N ILE A 105 -1.31 -5.49 -13.56
CA ILE A 105 -1.01 -4.25 -12.82
C ILE A 105 -1.17 -4.48 -11.30
N LEU A 106 -2.24 -5.15 -10.88
CA LEU A 106 -2.47 -5.51 -9.47
C LEU A 106 -1.33 -6.40 -8.94
N CYS A 107 -0.92 -7.41 -9.71
CA CYS A 107 0.22 -8.26 -9.37
C CYS A 107 1.51 -7.43 -9.24
N GLY A 108 1.77 -6.54 -10.20
CA GLY A 108 2.91 -5.61 -10.15
C GLY A 108 2.89 -4.72 -8.91
N PHE A 109 1.71 -4.20 -8.52
CA PHE A 109 1.56 -3.41 -7.31
C PHE A 109 1.90 -4.22 -6.05
N ILE A 110 1.41 -5.46 -5.95
CA ILE A 110 1.73 -6.37 -4.84
C ILE A 110 3.24 -6.63 -4.79
N VAL A 111 3.90 -6.90 -5.93
CA VAL A 111 5.35 -7.11 -5.99
C VAL A 111 6.11 -5.89 -5.52
N VAL A 112 5.70 -4.68 -5.94
CA VAL A 112 6.33 -3.44 -5.49
C VAL A 112 6.16 -3.25 -3.99
N GLU A 113 4.94 -3.41 -3.45
CA GLU A 113 4.68 -3.31 -2.01
C GLU A 113 5.53 -4.30 -1.19
N LEU A 114 5.56 -5.56 -1.60
CA LEU A 114 6.40 -6.58 -0.95
C LEU A 114 7.89 -6.23 -1.04
N SER A 115 8.34 -5.64 -2.15
CA SER A 115 9.73 -5.21 -2.30
C SER A 115 10.09 -4.05 -1.37
N VAL A 116 9.16 -3.11 -1.15
CA VAL A 116 9.33 -1.98 -0.24
C VAL A 116 9.41 -2.49 1.20
N ILE A 117 8.47 -3.37 1.61
CA ILE A 117 8.49 -4.01 2.94
C ILE A 117 9.80 -4.75 3.16
N ALA A 118 10.23 -5.56 2.19
CA ALA A 118 11.50 -6.29 2.27
C ALA A 118 12.69 -5.35 2.40
N CYS A 119 12.73 -4.26 1.63
CA CYS A 119 13.79 -3.25 1.70
C CYS A 119 13.87 -2.60 3.09
N VAL A 120 12.74 -2.23 3.69
CA VAL A 120 12.68 -1.68 5.05
C VAL A 120 13.20 -2.68 6.07
N ILE A 121 12.76 -3.95 5.99
CA ILE A 121 13.25 -5.01 6.88
C ILE A 121 14.76 -5.20 6.74
N PHE A 122 15.29 -5.24 5.51
CA PHE A 122 16.73 -5.38 5.27
C PHE A 122 17.53 -4.17 5.75
N ALA A 123 17.01 -2.95 5.60
CA ALA A 123 17.66 -1.74 6.08
C ALA A 123 17.75 -1.73 7.61
N ILE A 124 16.66 -2.08 8.30
CA ILE A 124 16.63 -2.22 9.76
C ILE A 124 17.59 -3.32 10.21
N LYS A 125 17.54 -4.49 9.57
CA LYS A 125 18.46 -5.61 9.83
C LYS A 125 19.93 -5.18 9.71
N GLN A 126 20.28 -4.47 8.63
CA GLN A 126 21.63 -4.00 8.41
C GLN A 126 22.06 -2.97 9.48
N ALA A 127 21.17 -2.07 9.88
CA ALA A 127 21.45 -1.10 10.93
C ALA A 127 21.70 -1.78 12.29
N ILE A 128 20.88 -2.77 12.65
CA ILE A 128 21.04 -3.54 13.89
C ILE A 128 22.34 -4.35 13.88
N THR A 129 22.67 -5.01 12.76
CA THR A 129 23.94 -5.77 12.65
C THR A 129 25.19 -4.88 12.76
N LYS A 130 25.08 -3.60 12.42
CA LYS A 130 26.16 -2.62 12.62
C LYS A 130 26.32 -2.16 14.08
N GLY A 131 25.58 -2.76 15.01
CA GLY A 131 25.65 -2.44 16.44
C GLY A 131 24.98 -1.12 16.81
N LEU A 132 24.16 -0.55 15.92
CA LEU A 132 23.37 0.64 16.26
C LEU A 132 22.25 0.25 17.21
N ASN A 133 21.96 1.12 18.18
CA ASN A 133 20.80 0.98 19.04
C ASN A 133 19.52 0.82 18.16
N PRO A 134 18.76 -0.27 18.31
CA PRO A 134 17.59 -0.57 17.50
C PRO A 134 16.54 0.54 17.49
N ASP A 135 16.36 1.24 18.62
CA ASP A 135 15.37 2.32 18.75
C ASP A 135 15.78 3.52 17.89
N PHE A 136 17.08 3.87 17.85
CA PHE A 136 17.60 4.95 17.01
C PHE A 136 17.72 4.57 15.53
N ALA A 137 17.99 3.30 15.23
CA ALA A 137 18.05 2.79 13.87
C ALA A 137 16.70 2.95 13.14
N ILE A 138 15.59 2.86 13.88
CA ILE A 138 14.23 3.06 13.36
C ILE A 138 13.83 4.54 13.40
N GLU A 139 14.08 5.23 14.51
CA GLU A 139 13.59 6.59 14.73
C GLU A 139 14.26 7.63 13.81
N LYS A 140 15.59 7.60 13.67
CA LYS A 140 16.33 8.64 12.91
C LYS A 140 15.90 8.71 11.43
N PRO A 141 15.80 7.60 10.69
CA PRO A 141 15.33 7.64 9.29
C PRO A 141 13.90 8.17 9.18
N ILE A 142 12.97 7.70 10.02
CA ILE A 142 11.55 8.09 9.93
C ILE A 142 11.40 9.58 10.24
N LYS A 143 12.03 10.08 11.32
CA LYS A 143 12.00 11.51 11.64
C LYS A 143 12.69 12.37 10.59
N ARG A 144 13.71 11.87 9.89
CA ARG A 144 14.37 12.60 8.81
C ARG A 144 13.46 12.81 7.60
N PHE A 145 12.62 11.84 7.26
CA PHE A 145 11.73 11.93 6.09
C PHE A 145 10.38 12.59 6.38
N ILE A 146 9.79 12.29 7.54
CA ILE A 146 8.42 12.72 7.89
C ILE A 146 8.41 13.89 8.89
N GLY A 147 9.52 14.13 9.59
CA GLY A 147 9.59 15.08 10.70
C GLY A 147 9.13 14.47 12.03
N ASP A 148 9.07 15.28 13.08
CA ASP A 148 8.54 14.88 14.40
C ASP A 148 7.06 15.25 14.50
N SER A 149 6.19 14.32 14.13
CA SER A 149 4.73 14.49 14.09
C SER A 149 4.04 13.29 14.73
N ALA A 150 2.74 13.39 15.00
CA ALA A 150 1.96 12.25 15.51
C ALA A 150 2.02 11.04 14.56
N ILE A 151 2.07 11.30 13.25
CA ILE A 151 2.16 10.27 12.21
C ILE A 151 3.52 9.56 12.29
N SER A 152 4.63 10.31 12.48
CA SER A 152 5.94 9.66 12.61
C SER A 152 6.05 8.83 13.88
N LYS A 153 5.44 9.26 14.99
CA LYS A 153 5.35 8.45 16.22
C LYS A 153 4.59 7.13 16.01
N LEU A 154 3.46 7.18 15.28
CA LEU A 154 2.70 5.98 14.93
C LEU A 154 3.53 5.01 14.06
N ILE A 155 4.19 5.53 13.01
CA ILE A 155 5.02 4.71 12.11
C ILE A 155 6.22 4.13 12.86
N ILE A 156 6.85 4.89 13.76
CA ILE A 156 7.95 4.39 14.61
C ILE A 156 7.45 3.25 15.50
N PHE A 157 6.28 3.41 16.14
CA PHE A 157 5.67 2.38 16.96
C PHE A 157 5.41 1.10 16.17
N GLU A 158 4.75 1.20 15.01
CA GLU A 158 4.48 0.04 14.16
C GLU A 158 5.80 -0.62 13.68
N THR A 159 6.77 0.19 13.26
CA THR A 159 8.06 -0.33 12.77
C THR A 159 8.83 -1.07 13.87
N ARG A 160 8.74 -0.62 15.13
CA ARG A 160 9.33 -1.32 16.29
C ARG A 160 8.66 -2.67 16.53
N VAL A 161 7.33 -2.74 16.47
CA VAL A 161 6.59 -3.99 16.62
C VAL A 161 7.04 -4.99 15.56
N TRP A 162 7.07 -4.58 14.29
CA TRP A 162 7.50 -5.45 13.20
C TRP A 162 8.99 -5.81 13.26
N SER A 163 9.86 -4.92 13.76
CA SER A 163 11.29 -5.24 13.92
C SER A 163 11.52 -6.33 14.96
N PHE A 164 10.76 -6.36 16.06
CA PHE A 164 10.84 -7.47 17.01
C PHE A 164 10.29 -8.77 16.41
N ILE A 165 9.22 -8.73 15.62
CA ILE A 165 8.70 -9.93 14.94
C ILE A 165 9.72 -10.51 13.96
N PHE A 166 10.27 -9.70 13.06
CA PHE A 166 11.12 -10.21 11.97
C PHE A 166 12.61 -10.26 12.31
N CYS A 167 13.09 -9.38 13.18
CA CYS A 167 14.52 -9.20 13.47
C CYS A 167 14.90 -9.46 14.93
N SER A 168 14.00 -10.01 15.78
CA SER A 168 14.30 -10.28 17.20
C SER A 168 15.63 -10.99 17.45
N ARG A 169 16.01 -11.97 16.62
CA ARG A 169 17.26 -12.72 16.79
C ARG A 169 18.52 -11.86 16.65
N LEU A 170 18.43 -10.71 16.00
CA LEU A 170 19.54 -9.79 15.78
C LEU A 170 19.59 -8.69 16.84
N ILE A 171 18.50 -8.51 17.59
CA ILE A 171 18.37 -7.51 18.64
C ILE A 171 18.92 -8.12 19.93
N HIS A 172 20.04 -7.58 20.39
CA HIS A 172 20.67 -7.94 21.66
C HIS A 172 20.50 -6.80 22.66
N SER A 173 20.37 -7.15 23.95
CA SER A 173 20.26 -6.16 25.03
C SER A 173 21.46 -5.23 25.12
N SER A 174 22.66 -5.73 24.77
CA SER A 174 23.90 -4.95 24.75
C SER A 174 23.96 -3.84 23.70
N ALA A 175 23.06 -3.85 22.71
CA ALA A 175 23.01 -2.80 21.69
C ALA A 175 22.31 -1.52 22.18
N TYR A 176 21.66 -1.57 23.35
CA TYR A 176 20.99 -0.41 23.93
C TYR A 176 21.98 0.43 24.75
N GLU A 177 21.80 1.76 24.70
CA GLU A 177 22.63 2.73 25.42
C GLU A 177 22.11 2.94 26.86
N GLY A 178 23.03 3.18 27.80
CA GLY A 178 22.78 3.50 29.20
C GLY A 178 23.83 2.87 30.12
N ASP A 179 24.06 3.50 31.28
CA ASP A 179 25.13 3.12 32.22
C ASP A 179 24.74 1.86 33.00
N GLU A 180 23.47 1.75 33.38
CA GLU A 180 22.91 0.56 34.03
C GLU A 180 21.76 -0.02 33.21
N GLN A 181 21.67 -1.36 33.15
CA GLN A 181 20.66 -2.08 32.38
C GLN A 181 19.95 -3.13 33.24
N PHE A 182 18.62 -3.03 33.30
CA PHE A 182 17.77 -3.96 34.05
C PHE A 182 16.90 -4.79 33.12
N SER A 183 16.96 -6.11 33.29
CA SER A 183 16.10 -7.06 32.59
C SER A 183 14.84 -7.34 33.41
N TYR A 184 13.67 -7.07 32.85
CA TYR A 184 12.39 -7.25 33.55
C TYR A 184 11.64 -8.52 33.15
N HIS A 185 12.08 -9.26 32.12
CA HIS A 185 11.39 -10.46 31.65
C HIS A 185 11.26 -11.57 32.72
N LEU A 186 12.20 -11.64 33.66
CA LEU A 186 12.19 -12.60 34.77
C LEU A 186 11.46 -12.08 36.02
N LYS A 187 11.16 -10.78 36.07
CA LYS A 187 10.46 -10.19 37.21
C LYS A 187 9.01 -10.67 37.22
N ASP A 188 8.56 -11.22 38.34
CA ASP A 188 7.17 -11.66 38.56
C ASP A 188 6.64 -12.63 37.48
N ALA A 189 7.53 -13.42 36.87
CA ALA A 189 7.20 -14.29 35.74
C ALA A 189 6.45 -13.56 34.59
N ASN A 190 6.73 -12.27 34.39
CA ASN A 190 6.01 -11.41 33.44
C ASN A 190 6.04 -11.97 32.01
N GLN A 191 7.19 -12.47 31.55
CA GLN A 191 7.29 -13.08 30.23
C GLN A 191 6.45 -14.35 30.08
N SER A 192 6.40 -15.18 31.13
CA SER A 192 5.55 -16.38 31.15
C SER A 192 4.06 -16.03 31.17
N ASN A 193 3.68 -14.97 31.88
CA ASN A 193 2.31 -14.47 31.88
C ASN A 193 1.89 -14.00 30.47
N SER A 194 2.75 -13.24 29.80
CA SER A 194 2.53 -12.80 28.41
C SER A 194 2.37 -13.98 27.44
N LEU A 195 3.17 -15.03 27.59
CA LEU A 195 3.01 -16.27 26.82
C LEU A 195 1.64 -16.92 27.05
N GLY A 196 1.15 -16.92 28.30
CA GLY A 196 -0.19 -17.40 28.64
C GLY A 196 -1.29 -16.66 27.87
N PHE A 197 -1.23 -15.33 27.81
CA PHE A 197 -2.16 -14.52 27.01
C PHE A 197 -2.07 -14.82 25.51
N ILE A 198 -0.86 -14.97 24.96
CA ILE A 198 -0.65 -15.32 23.55
C ILE A 198 -1.34 -16.65 23.22
N LEU A 199 -1.13 -17.68 24.04
CA LEU A 199 -1.71 -19.00 23.83
C LEU A 199 -3.25 -18.98 23.97
N MET A 200 -3.76 -18.25 24.95
CA MET A 200 -5.19 -18.07 25.17
C MET A 200 -5.86 -17.40 23.96
N ILE A 201 -5.33 -16.27 23.49
CA ILE A 201 -5.85 -15.54 22.32
C ILE A 201 -5.74 -16.42 21.07
N ALA A 202 -4.62 -17.10 20.85
CA ALA A 202 -4.42 -17.97 19.69
C ALA A 202 -5.45 -19.10 19.64
N PHE A 203 -5.81 -19.67 20.79
CA PHE A 203 -6.85 -20.70 20.89
C PHE A 203 -8.26 -20.13 20.74
N GLU A 204 -8.49 -18.90 21.24
CA GLU A 204 -9.77 -18.21 21.13
C GLU A 204 -10.13 -17.85 19.68
N ILE A 205 -9.15 -17.43 18.86
CA ILE A 205 -9.39 -16.99 17.47
C ILE A 205 -10.28 -17.96 16.66
N PRO A 206 -9.96 -19.26 16.52
CA PRO A 206 -10.79 -20.18 15.74
C PRO A 206 -12.18 -20.40 16.35
N LEU A 207 -12.29 -20.43 17.68
CA LEU A 207 -13.56 -20.57 18.38
C LEU A 207 -14.46 -19.38 18.12
N MET A 208 -13.94 -18.16 18.32
CA MET A 208 -14.68 -16.92 18.09
C MET A 208 -14.99 -16.69 16.62
N HIS A 209 -14.12 -17.10 15.70
CA HIS A 209 -14.42 -17.06 14.27
C HIS A 209 -15.66 -17.91 13.94
N LEU A 210 -15.71 -19.15 14.42
CA LEU A 210 -16.87 -20.04 14.20
C LEU A 210 -18.14 -19.47 14.82
N VAL A 211 -18.06 -19.02 16.07
CA VAL A 211 -19.19 -18.41 16.79
C VAL A 211 -19.74 -17.22 16.02
N LEU A 212 -18.89 -16.29 15.59
CA LEU A 212 -19.32 -15.10 14.85
C LEU A 212 -19.82 -15.42 13.44
N HIS A 213 -19.24 -16.42 12.79
CA HIS A 213 -19.64 -16.85 11.45
C HIS A 213 -21.08 -17.36 11.45
N PHE A 214 -21.48 -18.11 12.48
CA PHE A 214 -22.82 -18.69 12.59
C PHE A 214 -23.85 -17.80 13.31
N ILE A 215 -23.44 -17.02 14.33
CA ILE A 215 -24.37 -16.22 15.13
C ILE A 215 -24.63 -14.84 14.51
N TRP A 216 -23.62 -14.22 13.90
CA TRP A 216 -23.73 -12.83 13.43
C TRP A 216 -23.64 -12.71 11.91
N SER A 217 -22.47 -12.91 11.33
CA SER A 217 -22.30 -12.96 9.87
C SER A 217 -20.88 -13.41 9.50
N PRO A 218 -20.70 -14.02 8.31
CA PRO A 218 -19.38 -14.34 7.79
C PRO A 218 -18.45 -13.12 7.66
N LEU A 219 -19.01 -11.96 7.30
CA LEU A 219 -18.22 -10.72 7.18
C LEU A 219 -17.71 -10.23 8.54
N ALA A 220 -18.59 -10.19 9.55
CA ALA A 220 -18.20 -9.80 10.91
C ALA A 220 -17.15 -10.74 11.49
N ALA A 221 -17.30 -12.06 11.27
CA ALA A 221 -16.32 -13.06 11.69
C ALA A 221 -14.92 -12.78 11.11
N ASN A 222 -14.84 -12.49 9.81
CA ASN A 222 -13.57 -12.16 9.15
C ASN A 222 -12.95 -10.87 9.69
N ILE A 223 -13.74 -9.80 9.89
CA ILE A 223 -13.24 -8.54 10.43
C ILE A 223 -12.69 -8.74 11.84
N VAL A 224 -13.47 -9.35 12.74
CA VAL A 224 -13.04 -9.58 14.13
C VAL A 224 -11.81 -10.49 14.17
N THR A 225 -11.79 -11.56 13.37
CA THR A 225 -10.64 -12.46 13.29
C THR A 225 -9.38 -11.75 12.85
N LEU A 226 -9.47 -10.89 11.84
CA LEU A 226 -8.33 -10.10 11.37
C LEU A 226 -7.82 -9.14 12.45
N LEU A 227 -8.73 -8.45 13.16
CA LEU A 227 -8.37 -7.54 14.24
C LEU A 227 -7.74 -8.29 15.42
N THR A 228 -8.29 -9.42 15.83
CA THR A 228 -7.74 -10.24 16.92
C THR A 228 -6.39 -10.84 16.52
N ALA A 229 -6.22 -11.27 15.27
CA ALA A 229 -4.93 -11.74 14.76
C ALA A 229 -3.88 -10.61 14.75
N LEU A 230 -4.28 -9.39 14.36
CA LEU A 230 -3.41 -8.21 14.44
C LEU A 230 -3.01 -7.92 15.89
N SER A 231 -3.96 -7.94 16.84
CA SER A 231 -3.67 -7.81 18.28
C SER A 231 -2.70 -8.90 18.79
N LEU A 232 -2.87 -10.14 18.34
CA LEU A 232 -1.96 -11.24 18.68
C LEU A 232 -0.52 -10.95 18.22
N VAL A 233 -0.33 -10.36 17.03
CA VAL A 233 0.99 -9.92 16.56
C VAL A 233 1.63 -8.91 17.53
N PHE A 234 0.87 -7.95 18.05
CA PHE A 234 1.38 -7.00 19.05
C PHE A 234 1.82 -7.71 20.33
N PHE A 235 1.03 -8.67 20.85
CA PHE A 235 1.41 -9.45 22.03
C PHE A 235 2.67 -10.28 21.80
N VAL A 236 2.82 -10.91 20.64
CA VAL A 236 4.01 -11.69 20.28
C VAL A 236 5.24 -10.78 20.18
N ALA A 237 5.11 -9.60 19.56
CA ALA A 237 6.18 -8.63 19.46
C ALA A 237 6.64 -8.18 20.85
N GLU A 238 5.70 -7.87 21.74
CA GLU A 238 5.97 -7.48 23.13
C GLU A 238 6.69 -8.62 23.89
N TYR A 239 6.18 -9.85 23.81
CA TYR A 239 6.83 -11.02 24.41
C TYR A 239 8.29 -11.20 23.96
N LEU A 240 8.57 -10.97 22.67
CA LEU A 240 9.93 -11.02 22.15
C LEU A 240 10.78 -9.84 22.65
N ALA A 241 10.19 -8.65 22.77
CA ALA A 241 10.85 -7.45 23.26
C ALA A 241 11.23 -7.54 24.74
N MET A 242 10.41 -8.16 25.60
CA MET A 242 10.66 -8.29 27.05
C MET A 242 12.05 -8.84 27.38
N SER A 243 12.48 -9.87 26.64
CA SER A 243 13.80 -10.51 26.85
C SER A 243 14.99 -9.76 26.23
N ARG A 244 14.73 -8.79 25.34
CA ARG A 244 15.76 -8.19 24.47
C ARG A 244 15.94 -6.69 24.66
N ARG A 245 14.90 -6.00 25.12
CA ARG A 245 14.90 -4.56 25.36
C ARG A 245 15.03 -4.31 26.88
N PRO A 246 16.25 -4.07 27.39
CA PRO A 246 16.42 -3.74 28.81
C PRO A 246 15.83 -2.37 29.12
N ILE A 247 15.53 -2.14 30.40
CA ILE A 247 15.31 -0.80 30.93
C ILE A 247 16.69 -0.23 31.22
N SER A 248 17.12 0.76 30.43
CA SER A 248 18.40 1.44 30.64
C SER A 248 18.22 2.74 31.42
N ILE A 249 19.12 2.98 32.38
CA ILE A 249 19.18 4.22 33.17
C ILE A 249 20.48 4.93 32.79
N ASP A 250 20.37 6.24 32.57
CA ASP A 250 21.47 7.17 32.29
C ASP A 250 21.48 8.17 33.45
N ASP A 251 22.66 8.50 33.98
CA ASP A 251 22.85 9.45 35.10
C ASP A 251 22.20 10.82 34.84
N ARG A 252 21.91 11.17 33.58
CA ARG A 252 21.21 12.41 33.20
C ARG A 252 19.70 12.42 33.48
N GLN A 253 19.11 11.31 33.89
CA GLN A 253 17.67 11.16 34.15
C GLN A 253 17.31 10.98 35.64
N ILE A 254 18.28 11.09 36.54
CA ILE A 254 18.10 11.06 38.00
C ILE A 254 18.03 12.48 38.57
#